data_AF-A0A3N5G3S9-F1
#
_entry.id   AF-A0A3N5G3S9-F1
#
_cell.length_a   1.000
_cell.length_b   1.000
_cell.length_c   1.000
_cell.angle_alpha   90.00
_cell.angle_beta   90.00
_cell.angle_gamma   90.00
#
_symmetry.space_group_name_H-M   'P 1'
#
loop_
_entity.id
_entity.type
_entity.pdbx_description
1 polymer ?
#
loop_
_entity_poly.entity_id
_entity_poly.type
_entity_poly.pdbx_seq_one_letter_code
_entity_poly.pdbx_strand_id
1 'polypeptide(L)'
;MDTSTRTTIDAALRERPSPPLFLLIVFFLLWLWLALAPVSREDWLLENLLVFAAVPALVATHRALQFSHGAYICLFAFLALHTIGAHYTYSLVPYDRWWEGLTGASLSEVFRFERNHYDRAIHFLYGALILPAAVELFEAYAKPHGLWRAVLPAMFVMSHSVIYEVIEWLAASIVAPELGDAYVGAQGDHWDAQKDMALAAAGALCMTALFRIDAFARLFQSTAPCAAGATGQCERA
;
A
#
# COMPACT_ATOMS: atom_id res chain seq x y z
N MET A 1 17.50 21.25 31.82
CA MET A 1 18.02 20.71 30.55
C MET A 1 18.33 21.89 29.65
N ASP A 2 19.58 22.00 29.24
CA ASP A 2 20.13 23.13 28.49
C ASP A 2 19.61 23.15 27.04
N THR A 3 19.30 24.35 26.55
CA THR A 3 18.91 24.68 25.18
C THR A 3 19.88 24.10 24.15
N SER A 4 21.19 24.05 24.47
CA SER A 4 22.24 23.48 23.62
C SER A 4 22.04 21.98 23.33
N THR A 5 21.58 21.22 24.32
CA THR A 5 21.34 19.76 24.19
C THR A 5 20.08 19.46 23.37
N ARG A 6 19.07 20.35 23.40
CA ARG A 6 17.89 20.24 22.52
C ARG A 6 18.27 20.46 21.05
N THR A 7 19.10 21.47 20.76
CA THR A 7 19.50 21.80 19.39
C THR A 7 20.31 20.68 18.72
N THR A 8 21.12 19.95 19.50
CA THR A 8 21.94 18.84 18.99
C THR A 8 21.14 17.57 18.73
N ILE A 9 20.12 17.27 19.55
CA ILE A 9 19.20 16.15 19.30
C ILE A 9 18.31 16.45 18.09
N ASP A 10 17.79 17.67 17.97
CA ASP A 10 16.97 18.09 16.81
C ASP A 10 17.78 18.08 15.50
N ALA A 11 19.07 18.43 15.56
CA ALA A 11 19.98 18.33 14.41
C ALA A 11 20.31 16.87 14.03
N ALA A 12 20.57 16.00 15.01
CA ALA A 12 20.80 14.57 14.78
C ALA A 12 19.55 13.81 14.29
N LEU A 13 18.35 14.33 14.56
CA LEU A 13 17.09 13.82 14.01
C LEU A 13 16.80 14.35 12.59
N ARG A 14 17.37 15.50 12.20
CA ARG A 14 17.28 16.07 10.84
C ARG A 14 18.25 15.42 9.84
N GLU A 15 19.37 14.87 10.30
CA GLU A 15 20.37 14.20 9.44
C GLU A 15 20.08 12.71 9.18
N ARG A 16 18.89 12.23 9.52
CA ARG A 16 18.50 10.87 9.15
C ARG A 16 18.23 10.80 7.65
N PRO A 17 18.65 9.73 6.95
CA PRO A 17 18.30 9.56 5.54
C PRO A 17 16.80 9.77 5.39
N SER A 18 16.41 10.55 4.38
CA SER A 18 15.01 10.82 4.10
C SER A 18 14.28 9.48 4.11
N PRO A 19 13.33 9.24 5.05
CA PRO A 19 12.66 7.96 5.17
C PRO A 19 12.13 7.39 3.84
N PRO A 20 11.65 8.18 2.85
CA PRO A 20 11.29 7.63 1.54
C PRO A 20 12.46 6.98 0.78
N LEU A 21 13.68 7.55 0.79
CA LEU A 21 14.81 6.97 0.07
C LEU A 21 15.27 5.67 0.72
N PHE A 22 15.32 5.63 2.05
CA PHE A 22 15.64 4.41 2.78
C PHE A 22 14.63 3.30 2.48
N LEU A 23 13.33 3.59 2.56
CA LEU A 23 12.26 2.63 2.23
C LEU A 23 12.35 2.16 0.78
N LEU A 24 12.66 3.06 -0.15
CA LEU A 24 12.85 2.73 -1.56
C LEU A 24 14.02 1.77 -1.78
N ILE A 25 15.17 2.02 -1.13
CA ILE A 25 16.34 1.13 -1.23
C ILE A 25 16.01 -0.25 -0.64
N VAL A 26 15.40 -0.30 0.54
CA VAL A 26 15.01 -1.56 1.17
C VAL A 26 14.02 -2.32 0.28
N PHE A 27 13.03 -1.64 -0.29
CA PHE A 27 12.08 -2.24 -1.23
C PHE A 27 12.80 -2.81 -2.45
N PHE A 28 13.71 -2.05 -3.09
CA PHE A 28 14.45 -2.54 -4.25
C PHE A 28 15.32 -3.76 -3.94
N LEU A 29 15.97 -3.80 -2.78
CA LEU A 29 16.77 -4.95 -2.36
C LEU A 29 15.89 -6.19 -2.13
N LEU A 30 14.74 -6.03 -1.47
CA LEU A 30 13.76 -7.09 -1.27
C LEU A 30 13.20 -7.60 -2.60
N TRP A 31 12.77 -6.68 -3.46
CA TRP A 31 12.22 -6.96 -4.77
C TRP A 31 13.21 -7.70 -5.66
N LEU A 32 14.47 -7.24 -5.70
CA LEU A 32 15.52 -7.89 -6.49
C LEU A 32 15.85 -9.30 -5.98
N TRP A 33 15.89 -9.48 -4.66
CA TRP A 33 16.10 -10.79 -4.06
C TRP A 33 14.97 -11.76 -4.45
N LEU A 34 13.71 -11.32 -4.31
CA LEU A 34 12.54 -12.12 -4.67
C LEU A 34 12.40 -12.31 -6.19
N ALA A 35 13.02 -11.47 -7.01
CA ALA A 35 13.07 -11.64 -8.47
C ALA A 35 14.06 -12.70 -8.96
N LEU A 36 14.98 -13.20 -8.11
CA LEU A 36 16.04 -14.14 -8.56
C LEU A 36 15.48 -15.50 -9.01
N ALA A 37 14.45 -16.00 -8.33
CA ALA A 37 13.86 -17.30 -8.61
C ALA A 37 12.36 -17.32 -8.24
N PRO A 38 11.52 -16.51 -8.91
CA PRO A 38 10.07 -16.60 -8.71
C PRO A 38 9.56 -17.97 -9.19
N VAL A 39 8.46 -18.42 -8.58
CA VAL A 39 7.82 -19.70 -8.90
C VAL A 39 7.40 -19.77 -10.37
N SER A 40 6.81 -18.68 -10.88
CA SER A 40 6.49 -18.49 -12.29
C SER A 40 7.04 -17.16 -12.77
N ARG A 41 7.92 -17.18 -13.79
CA ARG A 41 8.50 -15.94 -14.35
C ARG A 41 7.50 -15.12 -15.15
N GLU A 42 6.53 -15.80 -15.77
CA GLU A 42 5.48 -15.16 -16.56
C GLU A 42 4.50 -14.45 -15.63
N ASP A 43 3.99 -15.12 -14.60
CA ASP A 43 3.13 -14.50 -13.59
C ASP A 43 3.87 -13.37 -12.88
N TRP A 44 5.12 -13.59 -12.47
CA TRP A 44 5.93 -12.55 -11.82
C TRP A 44 6.04 -11.29 -12.69
N LEU A 45 6.20 -11.43 -14.01
CA LEU A 45 6.28 -10.29 -14.93
C LEU A 45 4.93 -9.55 -15.03
N LEU A 46 3.82 -10.29 -15.14
CA LEU A 46 2.47 -9.75 -15.23
C LEU A 46 2.11 -8.97 -13.95
N GLU A 47 2.35 -9.57 -12.78
CA GLU A 47 2.15 -8.98 -11.46
C GLU A 47 2.94 -7.67 -11.29
N ASN A 48 4.20 -7.65 -11.76
CA ASN A 48 5.06 -6.48 -11.62
C ASN A 48 4.82 -5.39 -12.68
N LEU A 49 3.93 -5.58 -13.65
CA LEU A 49 3.66 -4.58 -14.69
C LEU A 49 3.23 -3.23 -14.09
N LEU A 50 2.34 -3.27 -13.09
CA LEU A 50 1.91 -2.05 -12.38
C LEU A 50 2.99 -1.50 -11.46
N VAL A 51 3.85 -2.33 -10.88
CA VAL A 51 5.00 -1.88 -10.07
C VAL A 51 5.99 -1.09 -10.93
N PHE A 52 6.27 -1.57 -12.16
CA PHE A 52 7.12 -0.88 -13.12
C PHE A 52 6.58 0.49 -13.54
N ALA A 53 5.27 0.73 -13.41
CA ALA A 53 4.68 2.05 -13.63
C ALA A 53 4.63 2.88 -12.33
N ALA A 54 4.14 2.30 -11.24
CA ALA A 54 3.86 2.98 -9.98
C ALA A 54 5.12 3.47 -9.27
N VAL A 55 6.18 2.65 -9.19
CA VAL A 55 7.40 3.03 -8.48
C VAL A 55 8.12 4.19 -9.19
N PRO A 56 8.35 4.16 -10.52
CA PRO A 56 8.88 5.32 -11.23
C PRO A 56 8.00 6.56 -11.12
N ALA A 57 6.66 6.41 -11.15
CA ALA A 57 5.75 7.54 -10.95
C ALA A 57 5.90 8.16 -9.55
N LEU A 58 6.00 7.35 -8.48
CA LEU A 58 6.24 7.82 -7.12
C LEU A 58 7.60 8.54 -7.01
N VAL A 59 8.64 8.00 -7.63
CA VAL A 59 9.98 8.63 -7.68
C VAL A 59 9.94 9.94 -8.46
N ALA A 60 9.28 9.99 -9.62
CA ALA A 60 9.20 11.21 -10.43
C ALA A 60 8.41 12.33 -9.72
N THR A 61 7.40 11.96 -8.94
CA THR A 61 6.48 12.91 -8.29
C THR A 61 6.84 13.22 -6.84
N HIS A 62 7.89 12.62 -6.26
CA HIS A 62 8.23 12.76 -4.83
C HIS A 62 8.41 14.21 -4.36
N ARG A 63 8.94 15.10 -5.22
CA ARG A 63 9.12 16.53 -4.90
C ARG A 63 7.84 17.34 -4.95
N ALA A 64 6.86 16.90 -5.74
CA ALA A 64 5.59 17.60 -5.94
C ALA A 64 4.51 17.13 -4.95
N LEU A 65 4.45 15.83 -4.66
CA LEU A 65 3.45 15.26 -3.75
C LEU A 65 3.89 15.36 -2.28
N GLN A 66 5.19 15.14 -2.01
CA GLN A 66 5.77 15.18 -0.66
C GLN A 66 4.94 14.44 0.40
N PHE A 67 4.58 13.18 0.11
CA PHE A 67 3.78 12.38 1.04
C PHE A 67 4.41 12.29 2.43
N SER A 68 3.58 12.14 3.45
CA SER A 68 4.03 11.94 4.82
C SER A 68 4.85 10.66 4.94
N HIS A 69 5.73 10.59 5.95
CA HIS A 69 6.53 9.39 6.21
C HIS A 69 5.66 8.16 6.36
N GLY A 70 4.51 8.33 7.00
CA GLY A 70 3.65 7.22 7.27
C GLY A 70 2.83 6.77 6.04
N ALA A 71 2.46 7.67 5.13
CA ALA A 71 1.96 7.27 3.80
C ALA A 71 3.03 6.49 3.03
N TYR A 72 4.31 6.90 3.07
CA TYR A 72 5.40 6.12 2.49
C TYR A 72 5.60 4.76 3.16
N ILE A 73 5.43 4.64 4.48
CA ILE A 73 5.48 3.35 5.19
C ILE A 73 4.34 2.45 4.73
N CYS A 74 3.11 2.97 4.58
CA CYS A 74 1.98 2.19 4.08
C CYS A 74 2.20 1.72 2.64
N LEU A 75 2.68 2.61 1.75
CA LEU A 75 3.05 2.25 0.37
C LEU A 75 4.15 1.18 0.34
N PHE A 76 5.19 1.33 1.16
CA PHE A 76 6.26 0.35 1.30
C PHE A 76 5.73 -1.00 1.77
N ALA A 77 4.89 -1.02 2.81
CA ALA A 77 4.33 -2.25 3.36
C ALA A 77 3.48 -2.99 2.32
N PHE A 78 2.64 -2.26 1.58
CA PHE A 78 1.86 -2.84 0.49
C PHE A 78 2.78 -3.42 -0.60
N LEU A 79 3.76 -2.65 -1.08
CA LEU A 79 4.68 -3.10 -2.13
C LEU A 79 5.55 -4.30 -1.69
N ALA A 80 5.95 -4.34 -0.43
CA ALA A 80 6.69 -5.47 0.15
C ALA A 80 5.84 -6.76 0.16
N LEU A 81 4.56 -6.65 0.53
CA LEU A 81 3.64 -7.79 0.49
C LEU A 81 3.30 -8.22 -0.95
N HIS A 82 3.10 -7.26 -1.85
CA HIS A 82 2.90 -7.55 -3.27
C HIS A 82 4.09 -8.31 -3.86
N THR A 83 5.34 -7.89 -3.60
CA THR A 83 6.51 -8.60 -4.15
C THR A 83 6.67 -10.02 -3.59
N ILE A 84 6.18 -10.30 -2.39
CA ILE A 84 6.10 -11.67 -1.85
C ILE A 84 5.07 -12.48 -2.63
N GLY A 85 3.88 -11.91 -2.88
CA GLY A 85 2.85 -12.53 -3.71
C GLY A 85 3.35 -12.85 -5.11
N ALA A 86 3.94 -11.86 -5.79
CA ALA A 86 4.49 -12.03 -7.14
C ALA A 86 5.63 -13.06 -7.20
N HIS A 87 6.43 -13.21 -6.15
CA HIS A 87 7.48 -14.24 -6.11
C HIS A 87 6.89 -15.66 -6.08
N TYR A 88 5.90 -15.89 -5.23
CA TYR A 88 5.34 -17.22 -5.05
C TYR A 88 4.28 -17.57 -6.09
N THR A 89 3.74 -16.58 -6.81
CA THR A 89 2.36 -16.58 -7.32
C THR A 89 1.39 -16.51 -6.14
N TYR A 90 0.44 -15.57 -6.19
CA TYR A 90 -0.39 -15.20 -5.04
C TYR A 90 -1.10 -16.39 -4.38
N SER A 91 -1.63 -17.32 -5.18
CA SER A 91 -2.33 -18.54 -4.73
C SER A 91 -1.42 -19.58 -4.05
N LEU A 92 -0.09 -19.42 -4.13
CA LEU A 92 0.89 -20.36 -3.60
C LEU A 92 1.71 -19.79 -2.43
N VAL A 93 1.44 -18.56 -1.99
CA VAL A 93 2.12 -17.97 -0.84
C VAL A 93 1.88 -18.86 0.39
N PRO A 94 2.93 -19.39 1.04
CA PRO A 94 2.79 -20.39 2.09
C PRO A 94 2.50 -19.75 3.47
N TYR A 95 1.58 -18.79 3.54
CA TYR A 95 1.28 -18.03 4.76
C TYR A 95 0.78 -18.94 5.90
N ASP A 96 0.03 -20.00 5.57
CA ASP A 96 -0.50 -20.92 6.56
C ASP A 96 0.62 -21.74 7.22
N ARG A 97 1.62 -22.17 6.43
CA ARG A 97 2.81 -22.85 6.98
C ARG A 97 3.67 -21.93 7.82
N TRP A 98 3.80 -20.66 7.43
CA TRP A 98 4.51 -19.66 8.26
C TRP A 98 3.80 -19.46 9.60
N TRP A 99 2.47 -19.34 9.57
CA TRP A 99 1.66 -19.20 10.77
C TRP A 99 1.72 -20.45 11.66
N GLU A 100 1.64 -21.64 11.07
CA GLU A 100 1.81 -22.92 11.79
C GLU A 100 3.20 -23.01 12.43
N GLY A 101 4.26 -22.63 11.71
CA GLY A 101 5.61 -22.59 12.27
C GLY A 101 5.77 -21.62 13.45
N LEU A 102 4.97 -20.55 13.50
CA LEU A 102 5.01 -19.54 14.57
C LEU A 102 4.10 -19.89 15.77
N THR A 103 2.94 -20.49 15.52
CA THR A 103 1.88 -20.67 16.52
C THR A 103 1.60 -22.12 16.89
N GLY A 104 2.06 -23.07 16.07
CA GLY A 104 1.75 -24.49 16.18
C GLY A 104 0.36 -24.90 15.71
N ALA A 105 -0.39 -23.99 15.07
CA ALA A 105 -1.73 -24.26 14.54
C ALA A 105 -1.87 -23.74 13.10
N SER A 106 -2.66 -24.42 12.26
CA SER A 106 -3.00 -23.95 10.91
C SER A 106 -4.19 -22.98 10.95
N LEU A 107 -4.09 -21.83 10.27
CA LEU A 107 -5.24 -20.94 10.03
C LEU A 107 -6.29 -21.66 9.20
N SER A 108 -5.85 -22.41 8.18
CA SER A 108 -6.75 -23.15 7.30
C SER A 108 -7.58 -24.16 8.08
N GLU A 109 -7.01 -24.86 9.06
CA GLU A 109 -7.77 -25.78 9.91
C GLU A 109 -8.71 -25.06 10.87
N VAL A 110 -8.25 -23.99 11.50
CA VAL A 110 -9.04 -23.20 12.48
C VAL A 110 -10.26 -22.57 11.83
N PHE A 111 -10.08 -21.97 10.65
CA PHE A 111 -11.14 -21.28 9.92
C PHE A 111 -11.81 -22.14 8.84
N ARG A 112 -11.36 -23.38 8.65
CA ARG A 112 -11.79 -24.31 7.60
C ARG A 112 -11.70 -23.70 6.20
N PHE A 113 -10.57 -23.08 5.91
CA PHE A 113 -10.32 -22.54 4.58
C PHE A 113 -10.10 -23.67 3.57
N GLU A 114 -10.79 -23.58 2.45
CA GLU A 114 -10.70 -24.54 1.34
C GLU A 114 -9.72 -24.07 0.25
N ARG A 115 -9.22 -22.83 0.36
CA ARG A 115 -8.31 -22.19 -0.60
C ARG A 115 -7.28 -21.30 0.09
N ASN A 116 -6.27 -20.87 -0.68
CA ASN A 116 -5.34 -19.84 -0.27
C ASN A 116 -6.04 -18.46 -0.30
N HIS A 117 -5.96 -17.72 0.81
CA HIS A 117 -6.56 -16.39 0.96
C HIS A 117 -5.56 -15.24 0.95
N TYR A 118 -4.33 -15.45 0.49
CA TYR A 118 -3.32 -14.41 0.43
C TYR A 118 -3.80 -13.22 -0.41
N ASP A 119 -4.35 -13.51 -1.59
CA ASP A 119 -4.83 -12.48 -2.51
C ASP A 119 -5.91 -11.58 -1.90
N ARG A 120 -6.96 -12.19 -1.37
CA ARG A 120 -7.99 -11.51 -0.55
C ARG A 120 -7.41 -10.63 0.55
N ALA A 121 -6.39 -11.11 1.25
CA ALA A 121 -5.74 -10.33 2.29
C ALA A 121 -5.01 -9.11 1.69
N ILE A 122 -4.35 -9.28 0.54
CA ILE A 122 -3.70 -8.18 -0.18
C ILE A 122 -4.71 -7.17 -0.71
N HIS A 123 -5.87 -7.59 -1.21
CA HIS A 123 -6.94 -6.66 -1.61
C HIS A 123 -7.45 -5.82 -0.44
N PHE A 124 -7.70 -6.46 0.71
CA PHE A 124 -8.04 -5.72 1.93
C PHE A 124 -6.94 -4.73 2.34
N LEU A 125 -5.68 -5.18 2.32
CA LEU A 125 -4.54 -4.34 2.68
C LEU A 125 -4.27 -3.24 1.65
N TYR A 126 -4.54 -3.45 0.36
CA TYR A 126 -4.52 -2.42 -0.67
C TYR A 126 -5.50 -1.30 -0.28
N GLY A 127 -6.74 -1.68 0.03
CA GLY A 127 -7.76 -0.78 0.54
C GLY A 127 -7.28 0.09 1.69
N ALA A 128 -6.68 -0.54 2.70
CA ALA A 128 -6.24 0.13 3.91
C ALA A 128 -4.94 0.94 3.73
N LEU A 129 -3.94 0.41 3.04
CA LEU A 129 -2.59 0.98 2.97
C LEU A 129 -2.40 2.01 1.85
N ILE A 130 -3.22 1.99 0.81
CA ILE A 130 -3.18 3.03 -0.24
C ILE A 130 -3.98 4.27 0.15
N LEU A 131 -5.00 4.13 0.99
CA LEU A 131 -5.87 5.23 1.41
C LEU A 131 -5.10 6.45 1.97
N PRO A 132 -4.07 6.34 2.82
CA PRO A 132 -3.29 7.49 3.30
C PRO A 132 -2.71 8.35 2.17
N ALA A 133 -2.10 7.71 1.18
CA ALA A 133 -1.54 8.41 0.02
C ALA A 133 -2.64 9.05 -0.84
N ALA A 134 -3.79 8.38 -1.00
CA ALA A 134 -4.94 8.95 -1.69
C ALA A 134 -5.49 10.18 -0.96
N VAL A 135 -5.62 10.14 0.37
CA VAL A 135 -6.06 11.28 1.18
C VAL A 135 -5.13 12.47 0.96
N GLU A 136 -3.82 12.27 1.08
CA GLU A 136 -2.83 13.34 0.89
C GLU A 136 -2.82 13.89 -0.55
N LEU A 137 -3.02 13.03 -1.56
CA LEU A 137 -3.17 13.44 -2.95
C LEU A 137 -4.38 14.38 -3.13
N PHE A 138 -5.55 14.01 -2.60
CA PHE A 138 -6.74 14.86 -2.71
C PHE A 138 -6.60 16.15 -1.91
N GLU A 139 -5.97 16.13 -0.73
CA GLU A 139 -5.69 17.34 0.05
C GLU A 139 -4.74 18.30 -0.69
N ALA A 140 -3.74 17.79 -1.41
CA ALA A 140 -2.80 18.60 -2.16
C ALA A 140 -3.43 19.26 -3.40
N TYR A 141 -4.24 18.51 -4.17
CA TYR A 141 -4.69 18.95 -5.51
C TYR A 141 -6.18 19.31 -5.62
N ALA A 142 -7.06 18.65 -4.87
CA ALA A 142 -8.50 18.85 -4.97
C ALA A 142 -9.09 19.67 -3.81
N LYS A 143 -8.44 19.62 -2.63
CA LYS A 143 -8.84 20.32 -1.40
C LYS A 143 -10.32 20.09 -1.03
N PRO A 144 -10.78 18.83 -0.89
CA PRO A 144 -12.17 18.54 -0.55
C PRO A 144 -12.54 19.06 0.86
N HIS A 145 -13.83 19.32 1.08
CA HIS A 145 -14.34 19.83 2.35
C HIS A 145 -15.42 18.92 2.95
N GLY A 146 -15.56 18.96 4.28
CA GLY A 146 -16.57 18.18 5.00
C GLY A 146 -16.44 16.67 4.75
N LEU A 147 -17.58 16.02 4.45
CA LEU A 147 -17.65 14.58 4.19
C LEU A 147 -16.79 14.14 2.99
N TRP A 148 -16.56 15.03 2.00
CA TRP A 148 -15.80 14.72 0.79
C TRP A 148 -14.33 14.38 1.06
N ARG A 149 -13.78 14.82 2.20
CA ARG A 149 -12.43 14.45 2.66
C ARG A 149 -12.28 12.95 2.93
N ALA A 150 -13.39 12.27 3.25
CA ALA A 150 -13.44 10.83 3.45
C ALA A 150 -13.91 10.09 2.19
N VAL A 151 -14.90 10.63 1.49
CA VAL A 151 -15.54 9.95 0.35
C VAL A 151 -14.62 9.87 -0.87
N LEU A 152 -13.95 10.97 -1.26
CA LEU A 152 -13.14 10.97 -2.49
C LEU A 152 -11.96 10.00 -2.46
N PRO A 153 -11.14 9.95 -1.38
CA PRO A 153 -10.04 9.00 -1.31
C PRO A 153 -10.53 7.54 -1.29
N ALA A 154 -11.62 7.25 -0.57
CA ALA A 154 -12.20 5.90 -0.54
C ALA A 154 -12.72 5.50 -1.93
N MET A 155 -13.45 6.38 -2.62
CA MET A 155 -13.91 6.13 -3.99
C MET A 155 -12.76 5.93 -4.96
N PHE A 156 -11.68 6.70 -4.83
CA PHE A 156 -10.47 6.54 -5.65
C PHE A 156 -9.83 5.16 -5.47
N VAL A 157 -9.67 4.69 -4.23
CA VAL A 157 -9.12 3.35 -3.96
C VAL A 157 -10.06 2.26 -4.49
N MET A 158 -11.37 2.38 -4.25
CA MET A 158 -12.36 1.43 -4.76
C MET A 158 -12.37 1.37 -6.30
N SER A 159 -12.29 2.51 -6.99
CA SER A 159 -12.26 2.53 -8.45
C SER A 159 -10.99 1.90 -9.01
N HIS A 160 -9.84 2.07 -8.34
CA HIS A 160 -8.63 1.37 -8.75
C HIS A 160 -8.75 -0.14 -8.62
N SER A 161 -9.40 -0.63 -7.55
CA SER A 161 -9.65 -2.06 -7.40
C SER A 161 -10.50 -2.59 -8.56
N VAL A 162 -11.56 -1.87 -8.96
CA VAL A 162 -12.37 -2.24 -10.13
C VAL A 162 -11.53 -2.27 -11.42
N ILE A 163 -10.70 -1.25 -11.64
CA ILE A 163 -9.83 -1.17 -12.83
C ILE A 163 -8.83 -2.33 -12.83
N TYR A 164 -8.27 -2.67 -11.67
CA TYR A 164 -7.32 -3.77 -11.51
C TYR A 164 -7.94 -5.10 -11.91
N GLU A 165 -9.09 -5.47 -11.33
CA GLU A 165 -9.81 -6.71 -11.69
C GLU A 165 -10.16 -6.79 -13.17
N VAL A 166 -10.56 -5.66 -13.77
CA VAL A 166 -10.87 -5.61 -15.20
C VAL A 166 -9.61 -5.84 -16.04
N ILE A 167 -8.46 -5.28 -15.64
CA ILE A 167 -7.18 -5.52 -16.32
C ILE A 167 -6.77 -6.99 -16.19
N GLU A 168 -6.92 -7.60 -15.01
CA GLU A 168 -6.59 -9.02 -14.81
C GLU A 168 -7.48 -9.94 -15.61
N TRP A 169 -8.79 -9.68 -15.63
CA TRP A 169 -9.73 -10.41 -16.48
C TRP A 169 -9.35 -10.30 -17.97
N LEU A 170 -9.00 -9.10 -18.43
CA LEU A 170 -8.55 -8.90 -19.81
C LEU A 170 -7.22 -9.61 -20.09
N ALA A 171 -6.26 -9.54 -19.17
CA ALA A 171 -4.97 -10.22 -19.30
C ALA A 171 -5.17 -11.75 -19.38
N ALA A 172 -5.98 -12.32 -18.48
CA ALA A 172 -6.31 -13.74 -18.46
C ALA A 172 -7.04 -14.19 -19.74
N SER A 173 -7.97 -13.39 -20.25
CA SER A 173 -8.75 -13.73 -21.45
C SER A 173 -7.98 -13.61 -22.77
N ILE A 174 -6.97 -12.75 -22.84
CA ILE A 174 -6.21 -12.49 -24.08
C ILE A 174 -4.89 -13.28 -24.11
N VAL A 175 -4.16 -13.29 -22.99
CA VAL A 175 -2.76 -13.75 -22.96
C VAL A 175 -2.68 -15.25 -22.67
N ALA A 176 -3.57 -15.79 -21.82
CA ALA A 176 -3.41 -17.15 -21.35
C ALA A 176 -4.73 -17.85 -20.99
N PRO A 177 -5.60 -18.21 -21.96
CA PRO A 177 -6.88 -18.86 -21.68
C PRO A 177 -6.78 -20.17 -20.87
N GLU A 178 -5.66 -20.89 -20.99
CA GLU A 178 -5.40 -22.14 -20.25
C GLU A 178 -4.76 -21.92 -18.86
N LEU A 179 -4.25 -20.71 -18.58
CA LEU A 179 -3.62 -20.32 -17.31
C LEU A 179 -4.42 -19.23 -16.56
N GLY A 180 -5.47 -18.68 -17.18
CA GLY A 180 -6.20 -17.51 -16.69
C GLY A 180 -6.77 -17.68 -15.29
N ASP A 181 -7.31 -18.87 -14.98
CA ASP A 181 -7.82 -19.19 -13.63
C ASP A 181 -6.71 -19.23 -12.56
N ALA A 182 -5.48 -19.60 -12.96
CA ALA A 182 -4.33 -19.64 -12.05
C ALA A 182 -3.75 -18.24 -11.82
N TYR A 183 -3.65 -17.43 -12.89
CA TYR A 183 -3.17 -16.05 -12.84
C TYR A 183 -4.12 -15.15 -12.03
N VAL A 184 -5.43 -15.20 -12.31
CA VAL A 184 -6.45 -14.41 -11.58
C VAL A 184 -6.61 -14.89 -10.14
N GLY A 185 -5.93 -15.97 -9.72
CA GLY A 185 -6.02 -16.45 -8.34
C GLY A 185 -7.40 -17.03 -7.96
N ALA A 186 -8.28 -17.23 -8.95
CA ALA A 186 -9.70 -17.58 -8.78
C ALA A 186 -9.89 -18.85 -7.95
N GLN A 187 -8.99 -19.83 -8.06
CA GLN A 187 -9.01 -21.08 -7.27
C GLN A 187 -10.41 -21.76 -7.28
N GLY A 188 -11.11 -21.69 -8.42
CA GLY A 188 -12.47 -22.23 -8.61
C GLY A 188 -13.62 -21.36 -8.07
N ASP A 189 -13.35 -20.16 -7.56
CA ASP A 189 -14.37 -19.22 -7.10
C ASP A 189 -14.78 -18.26 -8.22
N HIS A 190 -15.98 -18.43 -8.77
CA HIS A 190 -16.48 -17.55 -9.84
C HIS A 190 -16.81 -16.12 -9.37
N TRP A 191 -16.83 -15.86 -8.06
CA TRP A 191 -17.04 -14.53 -7.49
C TRP A 191 -15.74 -13.89 -6.98
N ASP A 192 -14.56 -14.39 -7.36
CA ASP A 192 -13.30 -13.94 -6.75
C ASP A 192 -13.11 -12.43 -6.90
N ALA A 193 -13.08 -11.93 -8.14
CA ALA A 193 -12.95 -10.51 -8.44
C ALA A 193 -13.95 -9.63 -7.64
N GLN A 194 -15.21 -10.07 -7.50
CA GLN A 194 -16.19 -9.31 -6.72
C GLN A 194 -15.88 -9.30 -5.22
N LYS A 195 -15.38 -10.40 -4.67
CA LYS A 195 -14.95 -10.49 -3.27
C LYS A 195 -13.67 -9.69 -3.04
N ASP A 196 -12.76 -9.69 -3.99
CA ASP A 196 -11.50 -8.94 -3.93
C ASP A 196 -11.76 -7.43 -3.98
N MET A 197 -12.64 -6.97 -4.88
CA MET A 197 -13.14 -5.59 -4.87
C MET A 197 -13.85 -5.23 -3.56
N ALA A 198 -14.68 -6.13 -3.03
CA ALA A 198 -15.38 -5.90 -1.77
C ALA A 198 -14.41 -5.80 -0.58
N LEU A 199 -13.34 -6.58 -0.57
CA LEU A 199 -12.29 -6.53 0.45
C LEU A 199 -11.46 -5.26 0.35
N ALA A 200 -11.11 -4.82 -0.85
CA ALA A 200 -10.46 -3.52 -1.05
C ALA A 200 -11.34 -2.36 -0.55
N ALA A 201 -12.65 -2.41 -0.84
CA ALA A 201 -13.60 -1.45 -0.28
C ALA A 201 -13.66 -1.51 1.25
N ALA A 202 -13.72 -2.71 1.84
CA ALA A 202 -13.73 -2.89 3.28
C ALA A 202 -12.47 -2.32 3.96
N GLY A 203 -11.29 -2.59 3.40
CA GLY A 203 -10.02 -2.04 3.89
C GLY A 203 -9.99 -0.52 3.86
N ALA A 204 -10.44 0.08 2.75
CA ALA A 204 -10.54 1.53 2.60
C ALA A 204 -11.52 2.15 3.61
N LEU A 205 -12.67 1.52 3.84
CA LEU A 205 -13.65 1.99 4.82
C LEU A 205 -13.13 1.86 6.27
N CYS A 206 -12.46 0.75 6.60
CA CYS A 206 -11.82 0.56 7.91
C CYS A 206 -10.75 1.63 8.16
N MET A 207 -9.87 1.90 7.19
CA MET A 207 -8.86 2.94 7.34
C MET A 207 -9.47 4.34 7.41
N THR A 208 -10.54 4.60 6.65
CA THR A 208 -11.29 5.85 6.74
C THR A 208 -11.89 6.06 8.13
N ALA A 209 -12.47 5.00 8.73
CA ALA A 209 -12.99 5.04 10.08
C ALA A 209 -11.87 5.30 11.11
N LEU A 210 -10.71 4.66 10.97
CA LEU A 210 -9.53 4.89 11.80
C LEU A 210 -9.03 6.34 11.71
N PHE A 211 -9.04 6.96 10.52
CA PHE A 211 -8.63 8.36 10.33
C PHE A 211 -9.54 9.35 11.08
N ARG A 212 -10.84 9.05 11.16
CA ARG A 212 -11.84 9.91 11.80
C ARG A 212 -11.83 9.83 13.34
N ILE A 213 -11.15 8.85 13.93
CA ILE A 213 -11.05 8.65 15.39
C ILE A 213 -9.88 9.47 16.02
N ASP A 214 -9.37 10.50 15.34
CA ASP A 214 -8.48 11.55 15.88
C ASP A 214 -7.10 11.14 16.43
N ALA A 215 -6.73 9.85 16.39
CA ALA A 215 -5.42 9.36 16.84
C ALA A 215 -4.34 9.40 15.73
N PHE A 216 -4.74 9.35 14.46
CA PHE A 216 -3.81 9.10 13.34
C PHE A 216 -3.43 10.36 12.55
N ALA A 217 -4.27 11.40 12.58
CA ALA A 217 -3.96 12.72 11.99
C ALA A 217 -2.68 13.35 12.59
N ARG A 218 -2.29 12.97 13.81
CA ARG A 218 -1.06 13.44 14.47
C ARG A 218 0.20 12.70 14.00
N LEU A 219 0.08 11.52 13.41
CA LEU A 219 1.19 10.70 12.91
C LEU A 219 1.58 11.04 11.46
N PHE A 220 0.63 11.55 10.67
CA PHE A 220 0.85 11.92 9.26
C PHE A 220 0.86 13.42 8.99
N GLN A 221 0.66 14.26 10.01
CA GLN A 221 1.07 15.65 9.93
C GLN A 221 2.60 15.69 9.84
N SER A 222 3.10 15.61 8.60
CA SER A 222 4.36 16.22 8.27
C SER A 222 4.29 17.65 8.80
N THR A 223 5.11 17.95 9.81
CA THR A 223 5.41 19.33 10.14
C THR A 223 6.13 19.89 8.92
N ALA A 224 5.37 20.33 7.91
CA ALA A 224 5.89 21.22 6.91
C ALA A 224 6.54 22.36 7.70
N PRO A 225 7.87 22.55 7.61
CA PRO A 225 8.45 23.71 8.24
C PRO A 225 7.73 24.91 7.65
N CYS A 226 7.16 25.77 8.50
CA CYS A 226 6.80 27.11 8.09
C CYS A 226 7.95 27.62 7.24
N ALA A 227 7.67 27.98 5.98
CA ALA A 227 8.64 28.63 5.13
C ALA A 227 9.12 29.87 5.89
N ALA A 228 10.32 29.78 6.46
CA ALA A 228 10.97 30.87 7.14
C ALA A 228 11.48 31.82 6.05
N GLY A 229 10.74 32.90 5.83
CA GLY A 229 11.05 33.97 4.89
C GLY A 229 9.79 34.35 4.11
N ALA A 230 9.13 35.48 4.32
CA ALA A 230 9.60 36.76 4.80
C ALA A 230 8.51 37.49 5.60
N THR A 231 8.96 38.23 6.62
CA THR A 231 8.33 39.40 7.24
C THR A 231 6.89 39.28 7.77
N GLY A 232 6.77 39.23 9.10
CA GLY A 232 5.79 40.05 9.81
C GLY A 232 4.49 39.37 10.29
N GLN A 233 4.41 39.20 11.61
CA GLN A 233 3.18 39.23 12.43
C GLN A 233 2.14 38.11 12.22
N CYS A 234 2.22 37.10 13.08
CA CYS A 234 1.09 36.23 13.38
C CYS A 234 0.38 36.80 14.63
N GLU A 235 -0.62 37.64 14.44
CA GLU A 235 -1.58 38.00 15.49
C GLU A 235 -2.68 36.93 15.55
N ARG A 236 -3.00 36.52 16.79
CA ARG A 236 -4.09 35.59 17.10
C ARG A 236 -5.42 36.34 17.08
N ALA A 237 -6.41 35.80 16.38
CA ALA A 237 -7.83 35.94 16.68
C ALA A 237 -8.53 34.64 16.30
#